data_AF-A0A656K3D6-F1
#
_entry.id   AF-A0A656K3D6-F1
#
_cell.length_a   1.000
_cell.length_b   1.000
_cell.length_c   1.000
_cell.angle_alpha   90.00
_cell.angle_beta   90.00
_cell.angle_gamma   90.00
#
_symmetry.space_group_name_H-M   'P 1'
#
loop_
_entity.id
_entity.type
_entity.pdbx_description
1 polymer ?
#
loop_
_entity_poly.entity_id
_entity_poly.type
_entity_poly.pdbx_seq_one_letter_code
_entity_poly.pdbx_strand_id
1 'polypeptide(L)' 'KIQLFATVATLTIPPAIAARMASTIDSISNGRFGINLVTGWQKPEYEQMGLWPGDEFFHTRYQYLAE' A
#
# COMPACT_ATOMS: atom_id res chain seq x y z
N LYS A 1 -24.53 8.11 1.07
CA LYS A 1 -23.64 7.52 2.09
C LYS A 1 -22.19 7.79 1.68
N ILE A 2 -21.29 8.10 2.61
CA ILE A 2 -19.87 8.41 2.31
C ILE A 2 -19.10 7.11 2.03
N GLN A 3 -18.12 7.12 1.11
CA GLN A 3 -17.19 6.01 0.92
C GLN A 3 -15.83 6.33 1.57
N LEU A 4 -15.14 5.31 2.06
CA LEU A 4 -13.86 5.43 2.75
C LEU A 4 -12.76 4.85 1.88
N PHE A 5 -11.70 5.61 1.63
CA PHE A 5 -10.53 5.15 0.87
C PHE A 5 -9.26 5.37 1.68
N ALA A 6 -8.48 4.31 1.87
CA ALA A 6 -7.18 4.39 2.53
C ALA A 6 -6.05 4.11 1.54
N THR A 7 -4.98 4.90 1.63
CA THR A 7 -3.77 4.70 0.83
C THR A 7 -2.82 3.74 1.54
N VAL A 8 -2.36 2.71 0.82
CA VAL A 8 -1.38 1.73 1.32
C VAL A 8 -0.18 1.74 0.40
N ALA A 9 0.98 2.06 0.96
CA ALA A 9 2.25 1.93 0.26
C ALA A 9 2.74 0.48 0.33
N THR A 10 2.92 -0.16 -0.83
CA THR A 10 3.27 -1.59 -0.90
C THR A 10 4.64 -1.94 -0.34
N LEU A 11 5.54 -0.96 -0.27
CA LEU A 11 6.86 -1.14 0.35
C LEU A 11 6.83 -1.12 1.89
N THR A 12 5.84 -0.48 2.51
CA THR A 12 5.83 -0.25 3.96
C THR A 12 5.01 -1.27 4.73
N ILE A 13 4.02 -1.91 4.10
CA ILE A 13 3.10 -2.82 4.75
C ILE A 13 3.04 -4.14 3.97
N PRO A 14 3.33 -5.28 4.62
CA PRO A 14 3.16 -6.58 3.99
C PRO A 14 1.71 -6.83 3.54
N PRO A 15 1.47 -7.47 2.38
CA PRO A 15 0.12 -7.68 1.84
C PRO A 15 -0.86 -8.34 2.82
N ALA A 16 -0.39 -9.33 3.60
CA ALA A 16 -1.22 -10.03 4.58
C ALA A 16 -1.72 -9.10 5.71
N ILE A 17 -0.89 -8.14 6.14
CA ILE A 17 -1.24 -7.17 7.18
C ILE A 17 -2.21 -6.13 6.61
N ALA A 18 -1.95 -5.63 5.39
CA ALA A 18 -2.86 -4.74 4.69
C ALA A 18 -4.25 -5.36 4.49
N ALA A 19 -4.32 -6.63 4.08
CA ALA A 19 -5.56 -7.36 3.91
C ALA A 19 -6.34 -7.52 5.22
N ARG A 20 -5.65 -7.85 6.33
CA ARG A 20 -6.28 -7.95 7.66
C ARG A 20 -6.88 -6.62 8.13
N MET A 21 -6.12 -5.53 8.00
CA MET A 21 -6.60 -4.20 8.36
C MET A 21 -7.78 -3.78 7.49
N ALA A 22 -7.69 -4.01 6.18
CA ALA A 22 -8.77 -3.73 5.23
C ALA A 22 -10.06 -4.49 5.56
N SER A 23 -9.96 -5.79 5.85
CA SER A 23 -11.11 -6.63 6.23
C SER A 23 -11.80 -6.13 7.51
N THR A 24 -11.01 -5.64 8.47
CA THR A 24 -11.54 -5.05 9.71
C THR A 24 -12.32 -3.76 9.42
N ILE A 25 -11.75 -2.88 8.59
CA ILE A 25 -12.38 -1.59 8.24
C ILE A 25 -13.60 -1.80 7.35
N ASP A 26 -13.56 -2.77 6.44
CA ASP A 26 -14.71 -3.14 5.62
C ASP A 26 -15.88 -3.64 6.46
N SER A 27 -15.59 -4.49 7.46
CA SER A 27 -16.59 -4.98 8.42
C SER A 27 -17.23 -3.86 9.24
N ILE A 28 -16.45 -2.86 9.69
CA ILE A 28 -16.95 -1.70 10.43
C ILE A 28 -17.73 -0.73 9.53
N SER A 29 -17.26 -0.55 8.29
CA SER A 29 -17.83 0.40 7.34
C SER A 29 -19.04 -0.15 6.57
N ASN A 30 -19.30 -1.46 6.70
CA ASN A 30 -20.40 -2.20 6.11
C ASN A 30 -20.33 -2.23 4.56
N GLY A 31 -19.15 -2.58 4.01
CA GLY A 31 -18.93 -2.71 2.57
C GLY A 31 -18.60 -1.39 1.86
N ARG A 32 -18.15 -0.36 2.59
CA ARG A 32 -17.91 0.99 2.05
C ARG A 32 -16.43 1.37 1.99
N PHE A 33 -15.54 0.40 2.19
CA PHE A 33 -14.11 0.62 2.24
C PHE A 33 -13.44 0.24 0.93
N GLY A 34 -12.56 1.11 0.45
CA GLY A 34 -11.69 0.89 -0.69
C GLY A 34 -10.23 1.13 -0.32
N ILE A 35 -9.32 0.51 -1.07
CA ILE A 35 -7.88 0.64 -0.89
C ILE A 35 -7.30 1.30 -2.14
N ASN A 36 -6.48 2.32 -1.93
CA ASN A 36 -5.63 2.91 -2.96
C ASN A 36 -4.21 2.37 -2.79
N LEU A 37 -3.80 1.48 -3.68
CA LEU A 37 -2.45 0.89 -3.65
C LEU A 37 -1.48 1.83 -4.37
N VAL A 38 -0.42 2.23 -3.67
CA VAL A 38 0.62 3.09 -4.22
C VAL A 38 1.97 2.43 -4.07
N THR A 39 2.81 2.58 -5.10
CA THR A 39 4.09 1.87 -5.18
C THR A 39 5.26 2.69 -4.65
N GLY A 40 5.00 3.84 -4.01
CA GLY A 40 6.04 4.77 -3.57
C GLY A 40 6.82 5.39 -4.72
N TRP A 41 7.33 6.60 -4.52
CA TRP A 41 8.21 7.27 -5.49
C TRP A 41 9.28 8.14 -4.82
N GLN A 42 9.02 8.58 -3.59
CA GLN A 42 9.90 9.45 -2.81
C GLN A 42 11.05 8.66 -2.17
N LYS A 43 12.10 8.39 -2.96
CA LYS A 43 13.32 7.67 -2.54
C LYS A 43 13.84 8.07 -1.14
N PRO A 44 13.96 9.36 -0.75
CA PRO A 44 14.46 9.74 0.57
C PRO A 44 13.62 9.22 1.75
N GLU A 45 12.30 9.10 1.58
CA GLU A 45 11.39 8.60 2.62
C GLU A 45 11.55 7.10 2.84
N TYR A 46 11.71 6.34 1.74
CA TYR A 46 11.90 4.89 1.79
C TYR A 46 13.33 4.49 2.19
N GLU A 47 14.34 5.27 1.80
CA GLU A 47 15.73 5.06 2.22
C GLU A 47 15.89 5.27 3.73
N GLN A 48 15.25 6.29 4.31
CA GLN A 48 15.26 6.50 5.76
C GLN A 48 14.68 5.31 6.53
N MET A 49 13.69 4.62 5.95
CA MET A 49 13.08 3.43 6.52
C MET A 49 13.87 2.14 6.22
N GLY A 50 14.93 2.21 5.41
CA GLY A 50 15.68 1.03 4.96
C GLY A 50 14.90 0.12 4.00
N LEU A 51 13.83 0.64 3.40
CA LEU A 51 12.89 -0.11 2.55
C LEU A 51 13.10 0.13 1.06
N TRP A 52 14.05 0.98 0.68
CA TRP A 52 14.33 1.27 -0.73
C TRP A 52 15.02 0.06 -1.39
N PRO A 53 14.39 -0.62 -2.37
CA PRO A 53 14.95 -1.83 -2.96
C PRO A 53 16.08 -1.56 -3.97
N GLY A 54 16.39 -0.29 -4.26
CA GLY A 54 17.37 0.14 -5.25
C GLY A 54 16.75 1.00 -6.36
N ASP A 55 17.58 1.67 -7.15
CA ASP A 55 17.11 2.65 -8.15
C ASP A 55 16.35 2.00 -9.32
N GLU A 56 16.60 0.72 -9.59
CA GLU A 56 15.81 -0.08 -10.55
C GLU A 56 14.36 -0.30 -10.09
N PHE A 57 14.08 -0.16 -8.79
CA PHE A 57 12.73 -0.32 -8.25
C PHE A 57 11.74 0.65 -8.90
N PHE A 58 12.17 1.86 -9.29
CA PHE A 58 11.27 2.82 -9.95
C PHE A 58 10.68 2.26 -11.27
N HIS A 59 11.43 1.40 -11.96
CA HIS A 59 11.02 0.79 -13.22
C HIS A 59 10.16 -0.47 -13.02
N THR A 60 10.38 -1.23 -11.95
CA THR A 60 9.69 -2.50 -11.66
C THR A 60 8.56 -2.39 -10.64
N ARG A 61 8.34 -1.20 -10.06
CA ARG A 61 7.37 -0.94 -8.97
C ARG A 61 5.95 -1.46 -9.23
N TYR A 62 5.48 -1.39 -10.48
CA TYR A 62 4.15 -1.88 -10.86
C TYR A 62 4.11 -3.39 -11.08
N GLN A 63 5.24 -4.02 -11.41
CA GLN A 63 5.35 -5.48 -11.46
C GLN A 63 5.32 -6.05 -10.04
N TYR A 64 6.04 -5.41 -9.10
CA TYR A 64 5.97 -5.75 -7.68
C TYR A 64 4.58 -5.56 -7.08
N LEU A 65 3.79 -4.59 -7.56
CA LEU A 65 2.40 -4.40 -7.14
C LEU A 65 1.47 -5.50 -7.64
N ALA A 66 1.79 -6.14 -8.76
CA ALA A 66 0.94 -7.14 -9.38
C ALA A 66 1.09 -8.55 -8.77
N GLU A 67 2.13 -8.76 -7.96
CA GLU A 67 2.43 -10.00 -7.23
C GLU A 67 1.68 -10.06 -5.88
#